data_AF-A0A257AVB0-F1
#
_entry.id   AF-A0A257AVB0-F1
#
_cell.length_a   1.000
_cell.length_b   1.000
_cell.length_c   1.000
_cell.angle_alpha   90.00
_cell.angle_beta   90.00
_cell.angle_gamma   90.00
#
_symmetry.space_group_name_H-M   'P 1'
#
loop_
_entity.id
_entity.type
_entity.pdbx_description
1 polymer ?
#
loop_
_entity_poly.entity_id
_entity_poly.type
_entity_poly.pdbx_seq_one_letter_code
_entity_poly.pdbx_strand_id
1 'polypeptide(L)'
;MERLTDGNGQFTGYRATITRNNGASYDAEWTLADAERAGLLRNPQWRQYPEQMCLWRALGRAADMGASDVLAGAVASLNWAGEPAAQVEVIGAPPNPIPAPTPAPRLTLDDLDNEDDELAADDLARW
;
A
#
# COMPACT_ATOMS: atom_id res chain seq x y z
N MET A 1 3.29 10.61 -17.50
CA MET A 1 1.82 10.54 -17.46
C MET A 1 1.27 11.34 -18.62
N GLU A 2 0.22 10.84 -19.27
CA GLU A 2 -0.35 11.39 -20.50
C GLU A 2 -1.88 11.46 -20.34
N ARG A 3 -2.47 12.60 -20.75
CA ARG A 3 -3.91 12.80 -20.77
C ARG A 3 -4.46 12.30 -22.10
N LEU A 4 -5.43 11.40 -22.06
CA LEU A 4 -6.08 10.86 -23.25
C LEU A 4 -7.33 11.70 -23.57
N THR A 5 -7.41 12.17 -24.80
CA THR A 5 -8.54 12.94 -25.33
C THR A 5 -9.10 12.28 -26.56
N ASP A 6 -10.43 12.29 -26.70
CA ASP A 6 -11.12 11.83 -27.89
C ASP A 6 -10.89 12.78 -29.08
N GLY A 7 -11.26 12.36 -30.30
CA GLY A 7 -11.20 13.18 -31.52
C GLY A 7 -11.98 14.50 -31.45
N ASN A 8 -12.91 14.63 -30.49
CA ASN A 8 -13.65 15.85 -30.20
C ASN A 8 -13.01 16.73 -29.10
N GLY A 9 -11.80 16.40 -28.63
CA GLY A 9 -11.10 17.12 -27.56
C GLY A 9 -11.68 16.88 -26.15
N GLN A 10 -12.64 15.96 -25.99
CA GLN A 10 -13.18 15.58 -24.69
C GLN A 10 -12.23 14.64 -23.95
N PHE A 11 -12.11 14.85 -22.64
CA PHE A 11 -11.33 14.00 -21.76
C PHE A 11 -11.88 12.56 -21.74
N THR A 12 -11.02 11.60 -22.04
CA THR A 12 -11.39 10.17 -22.09
C THR A 12 -10.70 9.37 -20.98
N GLY A 13 -9.52 9.79 -20.52
CA GLY A 13 -8.80 9.07 -19.47
C GLY A 13 -7.36 9.55 -19.26
N TYR A 14 -6.61 8.79 -18.47
CA TYR A 14 -5.18 8.99 -18.28
C TYR A 14 -4.41 7.70 -18.56
N ARG A 15 -3.21 7.87 -19.08
CA ARG A 15 -2.18 6.85 -19.17
C ARG A 15 -1.00 7.23 -18.28
N ALA A 16 -0.62 6.34 -17.37
CA ALA A 16 0.55 6.50 -16.52
C ALA A 16 1.62 5.50 -16.95
N THR A 17 2.88 5.93 -16.93
CA THR A 17 4.03 5.10 -17.24
C THR A 17 5.04 5.26 -16.12
N ILE A 18 5.50 4.14 -15.58
CA ILE A 18 6.54 4.09 -14.56
C ILE A 18 7.73 3.35 -15.15
N THR A 19 8.89 4.01 -15.14
CA THR A 19 10.14 3.44 -15.59
C THR A 19 11.06 3.22 -14.40
N ARG A 20 11.55 1.99 -14.28
CA ARG A 20 12.50 1.56 -13.24
C ARG A 20 13.93 1.78 -13.70
N ASN A 21 14.83 1.91 -12.73
CA ASN A 21 16.27 2.04 -12.98
C ASN A 21 16.87 0.80 -13.68
N ASN A 22 16.21 -0.36 -13.60
CA ASN A 22 16.60 -1.58 -14.32
C ASN A 22 16.19 -1.58 -15.82
N GLY A 23 15.59 -0.48 -16.31
CA GLY A 23 15.13 -0.36 -17.69
C GLY A 23 13.73 -0.94 -17.97
N ALA A 24 13.08 -1.57 -16.99
CA ALA A 24 11.70 -2.02 -17.14
C ALA A 24 10.74 -0.81 -17.11
N SER A 25 9.83 -0.74 -18.08
CA SER A 25 8.78 0.27 -18.12
C SER A 25 7.42 -0.41 -18.07
N TYR A 26 6.53 0.14 -17.26
CA TYR A 26 5.17 -0.35 -17.07
C TYR A 26 4.21 0.77 -17.35
N ASP A 27 3.31 0.55 -18.30
CA ASP A 27 2.23 1.45 -18.64
C ASP A 27 0.89 0.92 -18.12
N ALA A 28 0.07 1.83 -17.64
CA ALA A 28 -1.31 1.55 -17.27
C ALA A 28 -2.22 2.67 -17.75
N GLU A 29 -3.36 2.26 -18.30
CA GLU A 29 -4.41 3.16 -18.74
C GLU A 29 -5.66 2.97 -17.88
N TRP A 30 -6.33 4.10 -17.63
CA TRP A 30 -7.67 4.10 -17.04
C TRP A 30 -8.54 5.13 -17.74
N THR A 31 -9.65 4.67 -18.31
CA THR A 31 -10.61 5.50 -19.03
C THR A 31 -11.87 5.77 -18.21
N LEU A 32 -12.61 6.81 -18.60
CA LEU A 32 -13.91 7.12 -18.03
C LEU A 32 -14.93 5.99 -18.30
N ALA A 33 -14.81 5.31 -19.45
CA ALA A 33 -15.63 4.15 -19.79
C ALA A 33 -15.37 2.98 -18.82
N ASP A 34 -14.13 2.77 -18.40
CA ASP A 34 -13.81 1.77 -17.36
C ASP A 34 -14.39 2.16 -16.00
N ALA A 35 -14.44 3.46 -15.69
CA ALA A 35 -15.09 3.95 -14.47
C ALA A 35 -16.61 3.72 -14.49
N GLU A 36 -17.26 3.86 -15.65
CA GLU A 36 -18.67 3.53 -15.84
C GLU A 36 -18.93 2.03 -15.66
N ARG A 37 -18.11 1.18 -16.29
CA ARG A 37 -18.18 -0.29 -16.13
C ARG A 37 -17.98 -0.74 -14.69
N ALA A 38 -17.12 -0.04 -13.95
CA ALA A 38 -16.88 -0.29 -12.52
C ALA A 38 -17.99 0.27 -11.60
N GLY A 39 -19.00 0.96 -12.14
CA GLY A 39 -20.10 1.55 -11.36
C GLY A 39 -19.68 2.73 -10.48
N LEU A 40 -18.48 3.28 -10.69
CA LEU A 40 -17.89 4.31 -9.83
C LEU A 40 -18.53 5.69 -10.04
N LEU A 41 -19.15 5.92 -11.19
CA LEU A 41 -19.84 7.18 -11.54
C LEU A 41 -21.07 7.47 -10.67
N ARG A 42 -21.55 6.50 -9.88
CA ARG A 42 -22.64 6.71 -8.92
C ARG A 42 -22.21 7.57 -7.72
N ASN A 43 -20.91 7.58 -7.41
CA ASN A 43 -20.39 8.36 -6.28
C ASN A 43 -20.24 9.85 -6.68
N PRO A 44 -20.75 10.80 -5.87
CA PRO A 44 -20.66 12.24 -6.14
C PRO A 44 -19.22 12.74 -6.34
N GLN A 45 -18.23 12.14 -5.69
CA GLN A 45 -16.82 12.53 -5.84
C GLN A 45 -16.31 12.30 -7.27
N TRP A 46 -16.78 11.24 -7.92
CA TRP A 46 -16.43 10.93 -9.31
C TRP A 46 -17.06 11.89 -10.31
N ARG A 47 -18.24 12.42 -9.99
CA ARG A 47 -18.93 13.41 -10.83
C ARG A 47 -18.31 14.80 -10.71
N GLN A 48 -17.80 15.15 -9.53
CA GLN A 48 -17.14 16.44 -9.29
C GLN A 48 -15.72 16.47 -9.86
N TYR A 49 -14.95 15.38 -9.72
CA TYR A 49 -13.53 15.34 -10.10
C TYR A 49 -13.18 14.12 -10.95
N PRO A 50 -13.81 13.92 -12.12
CA PRO A 50 -13.61 12.73 -12.94
C PRO A 50 -12.17 12.59 -13.43
N GLU A 51 -11.52 13.69 -13.79
CA GLU A 51 -10.14 13.70 -14.29
C GLU A 51 -9.15 13.21 -13.22
N GLN A 52 -9.20 13.81 -12.03
CA GLN A 52 -8.31 13.45 -10.93
C GLN A 52 -8.55 12.00 -10.48
N MET A 53 -9.80 11.55 -10.48
CA MET A 53 -10.11 10.16 -10.14
C MET A 53 -9.51 9.18 -11.16
N CYS A 54 -9.63 9.46 -12.47
CA CYS A 54 -9.01 8.61 -13.49
C CYS A 54 -7.48 8.63 -13.41
N LEU A 55 -6.88 9.80 -13.10
CA LEU A 55 -5.44 9.93 -12.92
C LEU A 55 -4.93 9.01 -11.81
N TRP A 56 -5.55 9.06 -10.62
CA TRP A 56 -5.14 8.23 -9.48
C TRP A 56 -5.33 6.74 -9.75
N ARG A 57 -6.35 6.35 -10.54
CA ARG A 57 -6.53 4.94 -10.94
C ARG A 57 -5.45 4.47 -11.91
N ALA A 58 -5.14 5.25 -12.93
CA ALA A 58 -4.07 4.92 -13.88
C ALA A 58 -2.71 4.85 -13.18
N LEU A 59 -2.42 5.83 -12.31
CA LEU A 59 -1.17 5.88 -11.56
C LEU A 59 -1.04 4.73 -10.55
N GLY A 60 -2.10 4.41 -9.81
CA GLY A 60 -2.10 3.28 -8.87
C GLY A 60 -1.80 1.96 -9.55
N ARG A 61 -2.43 1.68 -10.70
CA ARG A 61 -2.13 0.47 -11.49
C ARG A 61 -0.69 0.44 -11.99
N ALA A 62 -0.19 1.56 -12.52
CA ALA A 62 1.19 1.63 -12.98
C ALA A 62 2.17 1.41 -11.82
N ALA A 63 1.85 1.92 -10.63
CA ALA A 63 2.65 1.73 -9.42
C ALA A 63 2.59 0.30 -8.89
N ASP A 64 1.44 -0.36 -8.91
CA ASP A 64 1.33 -1.75 -8.48
C ASP A 64 2.17 -2.70 -9.34
N MET A 65 2.17 -2.50 -10.66
CA MET A 65 3.00 -3.30 -11.57
C MET A 65 4.47 -2.87 -11.51
N GLY A 66 4.66 -1.56 -11.56
CA GLY A 66 5.96 -0.95 -11.75
C GLY A 66 6.77 -0.83 -10.49
N ALA A 67 6.19 -0.75 -9.30
CA ALA A 67 6.81 -0.53 -7.98
C ALA A 67 6.40 -1.59 -6.94
N SER A 68 6.11 -2.82 -7.38
CA SER A 68 5.58 -3.91 -6.54
C SER A 68 6.45 -4.29 -5.33
N ASP A 69 7.76 -4.20 -5.46
CA ASP A 69 8.74 -4.40 -4.38
C ASP A 69 8.70 -3.30 -3.31
N VAL A 70 8.49 -2.04 -3.71
CA VAL A 70 8.37 -0.89 -2.79
C VAL A 70 7.00 -0.87 -2.12
N LEU A 71 5.95 -1.21 -2.89
CA LEU A 71 4.60 -1.35 -2.38
C LEU A 71 4.42 -2.63 -1.57
N ALA A 72 5.36 -3.59 -1.64
CA ALA A 72 5.44 -4.81 -0.84
C ALA A 72 4.10 -5.55 -0.64
N GLY A 73 3.22 -5.53 -1.65
CA GLY A 73 1.89 -6.13 -1.53
C GLY A 73 0.93 -5.42 -0.56
N ALA A 74 1.22 -4.20 -0.10
CA ALA A 74 0.32 -3.40 0.73
C ALA A 74 -1.05 -3.16 0.06
N VAL A 75 -1.07 -3.06 -1.27
CA VAL A 75 -2.32 -2.97 -2.04
C VAL A 75 -3.02 -4.34 -2.12
N ALA A 76 -2.27 -5.44 -2.21
CA ALA A 76 -2.85 -6.79 -2.17
C ALA A 76 -3.44 -7.13 -0.79
N SER A 77 -2.75 -6.76 0.30
CA SER A 77 -3.25 -6.95 1.66
C SER A 77 -4.45 -6.04 1.97
N LEU A 78 -4.50 -4.83 1.40
CA LEU A 78 -5.66 -3.94 1.52
C LEU A 78 -6.88 -4.47 0.73
N ASN A 79 -6.66 -5.06 -0.45
CA ASN A 79 -7.72 -5.72 -1.21
C ASN A 79 -8.21 -7.02 -0.54
N TRP A 80 -7.32 -7.72 0.19
CA TRP A 80 -7.66 -8.93 0.97
C TRP A 80 -8.45 -8.61 2.25
N ALA A 81 -8.26 -7.44 2.86
CA ALA A 81 -8.96 -7.03 4.08
C ALA A 81 -10.49 -6.80 3.90
N GLY A 82 -11.02 -6.93 2.68
CA GLY A 82 -12.44 -6.72 2.35
C GLY A 82 -13.26 -7.99 2.12
N GLU A 83 -12.64 -9.18 2.04
CA GLU A 83 -13.37 -10.44 1.91
C GLU A 83 -13.05 -11.37 3.09
N PRO A 84 -14.05 -12.01 3.74
CA PRO A 84 -13.74 -13.09 4.66
C PRO A 84 -13.02 -14.16 3.84
N ALA A 85 -11.78 -14.46 4.23
CA ALA A 85 -10.96 -15.48 3.59
C ALA A 85 -11.82 -16.69 3.23
N ALA A 86 -11.96 -16.96 1.92
CA ALA A 86 -12.60 -18.19 1.47
C ALA A 86 -11.86 -19.34 2.16
N GLN A 87 -12.58 -20.10 2.98
CA GLN A 87 -12.03 -21.23 3.72
C GLN A 87 -11.67 -22.30 2.69
N VAL A 88 -10.41 -22.30 2.26
CA VAL A 88 -9.85 -23.41 1.50
C VAL A 88 -9.62 -24.54 2.49
N GLU A 89 -10.52 -25.51 2.50
CA GLU A 89 -10.34 -26.75 3.25
C GLU A 89 -9.21 -27.55 2.60
N VAL A 90 -8.03 -27.51 3.23
CA VAL A 90 -6.89 -28.33 2.85
C VAL A 90 -7.17 -29.77 3.28
N ILE A 91 -7.70 -30.58 2.37
CA ILE A 91 -7.79 -32.04 2.57
C ILE A 91 -6.40 -32.63 2.26
N GLY A 92 -5.59 -32.85 3.30
CA GLY A 92 -4.40 -33.70 3.17
C GLY A 92 -3.26 -33.44 4.16
N ALA A 93 -3.11 -34.38 5.11
CA ALA A 93 -2.00 -34.61 6.04
C ALA A 93 -1.84 -33.64 7.23
N PRO A 94 -1.75 -34.15 8.49
CA PRO A 94 -1.54 -33.29 9.65
C PRO A 94 -0.13 -32.66 9.61
N PRO A 95 -0.01 -31.34 9.79
CA PRO A 95 1.29 -30.69 9.92
C PRO A 95 1.98 -31.15 11.20
N ASN A 96 3.27 -31.49 11.12
CA ASN A 96 4.10 -31.70 12.30
C ASN A 96 4.06 -30.45 13.21
N PRO A 97 3.92 -30.60 14.54
CA PRO A 97 3.83 -29.45 15.43
C PRO A 97 5.12 -28.63 15.39
N ILE A 98 5.00 -27.37 14.99
CA ILE A 98 6.05 -26.36 15.11
C ILE A 98 6.21 -26.06 16.61
N PRO A 99 7.41 -26.12 17.20
CA PRO A 99 7.61 -25.74 18.60
C PRO A 99 7.20 -24.28 18.80
N ALA A 100 6.43 -24.01 19.85
CA ALA A 100 5.93 -22.67 20.16
C ALA A 100 7.09 -21.66 20.22
N PRO A 101 6.94 -20.46 19.66
CA PRO A 101 7.92 -19.40 19.83
C PRO A 101 8.04 -19.10 21.32
N THR A 102 9.26 -19.23 21.87
CA THR A 102 9.58 -18.77 23.22
C THR A 102 9.16 -17.30 23.33
N PRO A 103 8.30 -16.93 24.30
CA PRO A 103 7.88 -15.55 24.44
C PRO A 103 9.11 -14.69 24.71
N ALA A 104 9.33 -13.69 23.85
CA ALA A 104 10.30 -12.64 24.13
C ALA A 104 9.88 -11.90 25.42
N PRO A 105 10.83 -11.49 26.28
CA PRO A 105 10.49 -10.73 27.47
C PRO A 105 9.77 -9.45 27.06
N ARG A 106 8.60 -9.23 27.66
CA ARG A 106 7.83 -8.00 27.47
C ARG A 106 8.53 -6.91 28.26
N LEU A 107 9.17 -5.96 27.58
CA LEU A 107 9.61 -4.72 28.22
C LEU A 107 8.38 -4.05 28.84
N THR A 108 8.39 -3.90 30.15
CA THR A 108 7.39 -3.18 30.94
C THR A 108 7.79 -1.73 31.09
N LEU A 109 6.82 -0.84 31.37
CA LEU A 109 7.12 0.58 31.59
C LEU A 109 8.05 0.78 32.80
N ASP A 110 7.99 -0.14 33.78
CA ASP A 110 8.89 -0.21 34.94
C ASP A 110 10.36 -0.48 34.56
N ASP A 111 10.64 -1.00 33.36
CA ASP A 111 12.00 -1.24 32.88
C ASP A 111 12.67 0.04 32.33
N LEU A 112 11.89 1.08 32.02
CA LEU A 112 12.39 2.35 31.47
C LEU A 112 12.66 3.43 32.52
N ASP A 113 12.09 3.30 33.72
CA ASP A 113 12.24 4.29 34.81
C ASP A 113 13.49 4.05 35.69
N ASN A 114 14.29 3.03 35.40
CA ASN A 114 15.48 2.66 36.19
C ASN A 114 16.82 3.15 35.62
N GLU A 115 16.84 3.99 34.58
CA GLU A 115 18.10 4.46 33.96
C GLU A 115 18.57 5.85 34.43
N ASP A 116 17.89 6.49 35.40
CA ASP A 116 18.15 7.89 35.81
C ASP A 116 18.72 8.07 37.23
N ASP A 117 19.47 7.11 37.77
CA ASP A 117 20.11 7.27 39.09
C ASP A 117 21.57 6.79 39.08
N GLU A 118 22.45 7.50 38.33
CA GLU A 118 23.87 7.69 38.70
C GLU A 118 24.59 8.68 37.75
N LEU A 119 24.08 9.91 37.62
CA LEU A 119 24.97 11.04 37.33
C LEU A 119 25.60 11.45 38.66
N ALA A 120 26.69 10.75 39.01
CA ALA A 120 27.48 11.02 40.20
C ALA A 120 27.75 12.53 40.34
N ALA A 121 27.31 13.09 41.45
CA ALA A 121 27.44 14.50 41.81
C ALA A 121 28.90 15.01 41.91
N ASP A 122 29.89 14.17 41.58
CA ASP A 122 31.32 14.48 41.61
C ASP A 122 31.81 15.19 40.33
N ASP A 123 31.07 15.11 39.21
CA ASP A 123 31.50 15.72 37.94
C ASP A 123 31.16 17.24 37.85
N LEU A 124 30.33 17.76 38.76
CA LEU A 124 29.98 19.19 38.81
C LEU A 124 30.99 20.06 39.61
N ALA A 125 32.10 19.47 40.09
CA ALA A 125 33.11 20.17 40.90
C ALA A 125 34.47 20.36 40.20
N ARG A 126 34.56 20.15 38.88
CA ARG A 126 35.72 20.52 38.06
C ARG A 126 35.34 21.54 36.98
N TRP A 127 35.30 22.80 37.41
CA TRP A 127 35.67 24.04 36.69
C TRP A 127 35.47 24.05 35.17
#